data_AF-A0A383BDJ5-F1
#
_entry.id   AF-A0A383BDJ5-F1
#
_cell.length_a   1.000
_cell.length_b   1.000
_cell.length_c   1.000
_cell.angle_alpha   90.00
_cell.angle_beta   90.00
_cell.angle_gamma   90.00
#
_symmetry.space_group_name_H-M   'P 1'
#
loop_
_entity.id
_entity.type
_entity.pdbx_description
1 polymer ?
#
loop_
_entity_poly.entity_id
_entity_poly.type
_entity_poly.pdbx_seq_one_letter_code
_entity_poly.pdbx_strand_id
1 'polypeptide(L)' 'VAFWCETFETILLVGGSAVLTFTVLDPATWIFVPMYLVGSILGIISSVIRKVAMVIFLCSWFTVMNLIALTTLIINAI' A
#
# COMPACT_ATOMS: atom_id res chain seq x y z
N VAL A 1 -4.95 -13.97 13.14
CA VAL A 1 -5.36 -12.72 12.44
C VAL A 1 -4.14 -11.97 11.91
N ALA A 2 -3.20 -11.53 12.75
CA ALA A 2 -2.00 -10.78 12.32
C ALA A 2 -1.19 -11.46 11.19
N PHE A 3 -0.97 -12.78 11.27
CA PHE A 3 -0.24 -13.53 10.24
C PHE A 3 -0.91 -13.50 8.85
N TRP A 4 -2.24 -13.61 8.81
CA TRP A 4 -2.98 -13.54 7.55
C TRP A 4 -2.97 -12.12 6.98
N CYS A 5 -3.07 -11.09 7.84
CA CYS A 5 -2.91 -9.70 7.44
C CYS A 5 -1.51 -9.43 6.87
N GLU A 6 -0.44 -9.96 7.48
CA GLU A 6 0.93 -9.89 6.94
C GLU A 6 1.05 -10.59 5.59
N THR A 7 0.45 -11.78 5.44
CA THR A 7 0.52 -12.52 4.18
C THR A 7 -0.14 -11.74 3.03
N PHE A 8 -1.33 -11.18 3.27
CA PHE A 8 -2.02 -10.35 2.28
C PHE A 8 -1.33 -9.01 2.04
N GLU A 9 -0.83 -8.36 3.09
CA GLU A 9 0.00 -7.15 2.99
C GLU A 9 1.19 -7.40 2.07
N THR A 10 1.93 -8.49 2.31
CA THR A 10 3.10 -8.85 1.52
C THR A 10 2.73 -9.11 0.06
N ILE A 11 1.65 -9.86 -0.22
CA ILE A 11 1.20 -10.12 -1.60
C ILE A 11 0.85 -8.80 -2.32
N LEU A 12 0.14 -7.90 -1.64
CA LEU A 12 -0.31 -6.63 -2.23
C LEU A 12 0.84 -5.64 -2.43
N LEU A 13 1.76 -5.50 -1.47
CA LEU A 13 2.93 -4.62 -1.61
C LEU A 13 3.93 -5.17 -2.64
N VAL A 14 4.22 -6.47 -2.63
CA VAL A 14 5.11 -7.08 -3.63
C VAL A 14 4.47 -7.02 -5.02
N GLY A 15 3.17 -7.29 -5.13
CA GLY A 15 2.42 -7.15 -6.37
C GLY A 15 2.40 -5.71 -6.89
N GLY A 16 2.15 -4.73 -6.01
CA GLY A 16 2.19 -3.31 -6.37
C GLY A 16 3.57 -2.87 -6.85
N SER A 17 4.64 -3.40 -6.24
CA SER A 17 6.03 -3.17 -6.65
C SER A 17 6.36 -3.78 -8.00
N ALA A 18 5.85 -5.00 -8.26
CA ALA A 18 5.98 -5.62 -9.56
C ALA A 18 5.27 -4.79 -10.65
N VAL A 19 4.03 -4.38 -10.42
CA VAL A 19 3.28 -3.53 -11.37
C VAL A 19 4.05 -2.23 -11.65
N LEU A 20 4.48 -1.52 -10.60
CA LEU A 20 5.27 -0.29 -10.75
C LEU A 20 6.55 -0.52 -11.56
N THR A 21 7.23 -1.65 -11.36
CA THR A 21 8.47 -1.99 -12.07
C THR A 21 8.22 -2.24 -13.56
N PHE A 22 7.17 -3.00 -13.89
CA PHE A 22 6.87 -3.33 -15.29
C PHE A 22 6.15 -2.20 -16.04
N THR A 23 5.49 -1.28 -15.33
CA THR A 23 4.79 -0.13 -15.92
C THR A 23 5.54 1.18 -15.65
N VAL A 24 6.87 1.18 -15.59
CA VAL A 24 7.62 2.37 -15.17
C VAL A 24 7.56 3.53 -16.17
N LEU A 25 7.46 3.25 -17.48
CA LEU A 25 7.36 4.27 -18.54
C LEU A 25 5.95 4.87 -18.66
N ASP A 26 4.92 4.04 -18.53
CA ASP A 26 3.51 4.44 -18.53
C ASP A 26 2.86 3.89 -17.25
N PRO A 27 2.95 4.65 -16.13
CA PRO A 27 2.57 4.14 -14.82
C PRO A 27 1.08 3.81 -14.75
N ALA A 28 0.77 2.54 -14.50
CA ALA A 28 -0.57 2.05 -14.24
C ALA A 28 -1.01 2.43 -12.81
N THR A 29 -1.04 3.73 -12.53
CA THR A 29 -1.36 4.35 -11.23
C THR A 29 -2.70 3.92 -10.68
N TRP A 30 -3.67 3.65 -11.55
CA TRP A 30 -4.97 3.10 -11.19
C TRP A 30 -4.93 1.70 -10.57
N ILE A 31 -3.85 0.96 -10.75
CA ILE A 31 -3.71 -0.43 -10.27
C ILE A 31 -2.76 -0.47 -9.06
N PHE A 32 -1.55 0.09 -9.18
CA PHE A 32 -0.55 -0.08 -8.12
C PHE A 32 -0.86 0.77 -6.87
N VAL A 33 -1.43 1.98 -7.02
CA VAL A 33 -1.76 2.87 -5.89
C VAL A 33 -2.81 2.26 -4.95
N PRO A 34 -3.96 1.74 -5.42
CA PRO A 34 -4.91 1.09 -4.54
C PRO A 34 -4.36 -0.21 -3.94
N MET A 35 -3.53 -0.97 -4.67
CA MET A 35 -2.85 -2.15 -4.12
C MET A 35 -1.96 -1.79 -2.93
N TYR A 36 -1.13 -0.75 -3.06
CA TYR A 36 -0.30 -0.28 -1.96
C TYR A 36 -1.11 0.29 -0.81
N LEU A 37 -2.23 0.98 -1.07
CA LEU A 37 -3.10 1.51 -0.01
C LEU A 37 -3.69 0.37 0.83
N VAL A 38 -4.27 -0.65 0.19
CA VAL A 38 -4.87 -1.79 0.91
C VAL A 38 -3.79 -2.59 1.63
N GLY A 39 -2.65 -2.84 0.99
CA GLY A 39 -1.52 -3.54 1.60
C GLY A 39 -0.99 -2.82 2.84
N SER A 40 -0.80 -1.50 2.77
CA SER A 40 -0.30 -0.71 3.89
C SER A 40 -1.29 -0.60 5.06
N ILE A 41 -2.60 -0.55 4.82
CA ILE A 41 -3.62 -0.63 5.89
C ILE A 41 -3.56 -1.97 6.61
N LEU A 42 -3.43 -3.07 5.88
CA LEU A 42 -3.28 -4.41 6.47
C LEU A 42 -1.98 -4.52 7.28
N GLY A 43 -0.90 -3.87 6.82
CA GLY A 43 0.37 -3.74 7.54
C GLY A 43 0.25 -2.97 8.85
N ILE A 44 -0.57 -1.92 8.90
CA ILE A 44 -0.87 -1.21 10.17
C ILE A 44 -1.59 -2.17 11.13
N ILE A 45 -2.63 -2.87 10.66
CA ILE A 45 -3.44 -3.77 11.51
C ILE A 45 -2.57 -4.89 12.10
N SER A 46 -1.73 -5.55 11.30
CA SER A 46 -0.84 -6.60 11.79
C SER A 46 0.21 -6.06 12.77
N SER A 47 0.78 -4.89 12.48
CA SER A 47 1.85 -4.28 13.28
C SER A 47 1.35 -3.74 14.62
N VAL A 48 0.11 -3.25 14.69
CA VAL A 48 -0.55 -2.85 15.95
C VAL A 48 -0.77 -4.07 16.85
N ILE A 49 -1.23 -5.20 16.30
CA ILE A 49 -1.42 -6.44 17.06
C ILE A 49 -0.09 -6.95 17.64
N ARG A 50 1.00 -6.84 16.87
CA ARG A 50 2.34 -7.29 17.29
C ARG A 50 3.15 -6.25 18.07
N LYS A 51 2.61 -5.03 18.26
CA LYS A 51 3.27 -3.90 18.94
C LYS A 51 4.64 -3.52 18.35
N VAL A 52 4.78 -3.55 17.03
CA VAL A 52 6.05 -3.21 16.35
C VAL A 52 6.04 -1.74 15.91
N ALA A 53 6.53 -0.86 16.75
CA ALA A 53 6.43 0.60 16.57
C ALA A 53 7.02 1.11 15.23
N MET A 54 8.15 0.57 14.78
CA MET A 54 8.80 1.02 13.54
C MET A 54 8.01 0.64 12.29
N VAL A 55 7.38 -0.53 12.28
CA VAL A 55 6.56 -0.99 11.16
C VAL A 55 5.23 -0.23 11.12
N ILE A 56 4.66 0.09 12.29
CA ILE A 56 3.47 0.96 12.36
C ILE A 56 3.76 2.32 11.71
N PHE A 57 4.90 2.95 12.02
CA PHE A 57 5.28 4.23 11.42
C PHE A 57 5.44 4.11 9.89
N LEU A 58 6.15 3.08 9.42
CA LEU A 58 6.38 2.85 7.99
C LEU A 58 5.06 2.62 7.22
N CYS A 59 4.20 1.74 7.71
CA CYS A 59 2.91 1.46 7.07
C CYS A 59 1.96 2.65 7.15
N SER A 60 2.01 3.45 8.22
CA SER A 60 1.24 4.70 8.34
C SER A 60 1.67 5.72 7.29
N TRP A 61 2.98 5.90 7.11
CA TRP A 61 3.52 6.79 6.08
C TRP A 61 3.13 6.34 4.66
N PHE A 62 3.28 5.04 4.37
CA PHE A 62 2.86 4.46 3.09
C PHE A 62 1.36 4.66 2.85
N THR A 63 0.52 4.48 3.87
CA THR A 63 -0.93 4.69 3.76
C THR A 63 -1.24 6.14 3.40
N VAL A 64 -0.63 7.11 4.09
CA VAL A 64 -0.82 8.54 3.82
C VAL A 64 -0.41 8.90 2.39
N MET A 65 0.77 8.45 1.94
CA MET A 65 1.26 8.75 0.60
C MET A 65 0.38 8.14 -0.50
N ASN A 66 -0.06 6.90 -0.32
CA ASN A 66 -0.95 6.26 -1.29
C ASN A 66 -2.37 6.86 -1.26
N LEU A 67 -2.82 7.41 -0.12
CA LEU A 67 -4.09 8.13 -0.03
C LEU A 67 -4.04 9.46 -0.81
N ILE A 68 -2.95 10.22 -0.67
CA ILE A 68 -2.73 11.47 -1.41
C ILE A 68 -2.64 11.17 -2.92
N ALA A 69 -1.89 10.13 -3.30
CA ALA A 69 -1.76 9.71 -4.69
C ALA A 69 -3.12 9.31 -5.28
N LEU A 70 -3.93 8.53 -4.56
CA LEU A 70 -5.26 8.12 -5.01
C LEU A 70 -6.22 9.31 -5.14
N THR A 71 -6.20 10.22 -4.17
CA THR A 71 -7.04 11.44 -4.21
C THR A 71 -6.66 12.31 -5.41
N THR A 72 -5.36 12.49 -5.66
CA THR A 72 -4.85 13.24 -6.82
C THR A 72 -5.29 12.59 -8.13
N LEU A 73 -5.24 11.25 -8.20
CA LEU A 73 -5.68 10.49 -9.36
C LEU A 73 -7.17 10.68 -9.66
N ILE A 74 -8.01 10.62 -8.62
CA ILE A 74 -9.46 10.81 -8.76
C ILE A 74 -9.76 12.25 -9.20
N ILE A 75 -9.11 13.26 -8.63
CA ILE A 75 -9.34 14.66 -8.98
C ILE A 75 -8.92 14.99 -10.41
N ASN A 76 -7.78 14.47 -10.88
CA ASN A 76 -7.27 14.75 -12.23
C ASN A 76 -7.92 13.89 -13.32
N ALA A 77 -8.66 12.85 -12.95
CA ALA A 77 -9.36 11.98 -13.90
C ALA A 77 -10.83 12.35 -14.15
N ILE A 78 -11.35 13.31 -13.37
CA ILE A 78 -12.63 13.99 -13.60
C ILE A 78 -12.37 15.19 -14.50
#